data_AF-A0A970U639-F1
#
_entry.id   AF-A0A970U639-F1
#
_cell.length_a   1.000
_cell.length_b   1.000
_cell.length_c   1.000
_cell.angle_alpha   90.00
_cell.angle_beta   90.00
_cell.angle_gamma   90.00
#
_symmetry.space_group_name_H-M   'P 1'
#
loop_
_entity.id
_entity.type
_entity.pdbx_description
1 polymer ?
#
loop_
_entity_poly.entity_id
_entity_poly.type
_entity_poly.pdbx_seq_one_letter_code
_entity_poly.pdbx_strand_id
1 'polypeptide(L)'
;MNKKNVVLVCVTPQLSCERLIYAGNLIAKREGASVRILSVFPKRQCYNPDKKALDFLNRVAADINAAMTVCFSDEPVKSVLQYAAEQGVIKVVTGFPRSEGSSFITDFHNQMPGMPLCMVDDDSTAYQISPARGTTLKNPQKRARSPILDI
;
A
#
# COMPACT_ATOMS: atom_id res chain seq x y z
N MET A 1 20.39 -1.94 -16.58
CA MET A 1 18.92 -2.10 -16.59
C MET A 1 18.33 -0.92 -15.81
N ASN A 2 17.55 -0.04 -16.45
CA ASN A 2 16.85 1.02 -15.69
C ASN A 2 15.87 0.35 -14.74
N LYS A 3 16.06 0.52 -13.42
CA LYS A 3 15.05 0.12 -12.43
C LYS A 3 13.78 0.90 -12.78
N LYS A 4 12.72 0.20 -13.21
CA LYS A 4 11.43 0.84 -13.45
C LYS A 4 10.86 1.28 -12.12
N ASN A 5 10.41 2.53 -12.02
CA ASN A 5 9.73 3.03 -10.84
C ASN A 5 8.47 2.20 -10.59
N VAL A 6 8.23 1.85 -9.33
CA VAL A 6 7.07 1.06 -8.90
C VAL A 6 6.23 1.85 -7.90
N VAL A 7 4.92 1.90 -8.14
CA VAL A 7 3.92 2.20 -7.11
C VAL A 7 3.47 0.87 -6.51
N LEU A 8 3.70 0.70 -5.21
CA LEU A 8 3.32 -0.50 -4.47
C LEU A 8 1.97 -0.30 -3.81
N VAL A 9 1.01 -1.15 -4.11
CA VAL A 9 -0.31 -1.16 -3.45
C VAL A 9 -0.36 -2.27 -2.43
N CYS A 10 -0.54 -1.91 -1.16
CA CYS A 10 -0.71 -2.83 -0.05
C CYS A 10 -2.20 -3.11 0.17
N VAL A 11 -2.60 -4.38 0.12
CA VAL A 11 -4.00 -4.81 0.28
C VAL A 11 -4.15 -5.91 1.32
N THR A 12 -5.33 -5.97 1.93
CA THR A 12 -5.79 -7.13 2.71
C THR A 12 -6.79 -7.94 1.88
N PRO A 13 -7.07 -9.22 2.20
CA PRO A 13 -8.08 -10.05 1.52
C PRO A 13 -9.51 -9.55 1.81
N GLN A 14 -9.85 -8.39 1.29
CA GLN A 14 -11.15 -7.76 1.39
C GLN A 14 -11.51 -7.27 -0.02
N LEU A 15 -12.72 -7.58 -0.49
CA LEU A 15 -13.17 -7.15 -1.82
C LEU A 15 -13.05 -5.63 -1.99
N SER A 16 -13.37 -4.88 -0.93
CA SER A 16 -13.24 -3.42 -0.89
C SER A 16 -11.82 -2.90 -1.15
N CYS A 17 -10.78 -3.73 -1.08
CA CYS A 17 -9.42 -3.31 -1.43
C CYS A 17 -9.22 -3.07 -2.94
N GLU A 18 -10.17 -3.43 -3.81
CA GLU A 18 -10.10 -3.06 -5.24
C GLU A 18 -9.93 -1.55 -5.46
N ARG A 19 -10.53 -0.73 -4.58
CA ARG A 19 -10.39 0.73 -4.62
C ARG A 19 -8.93 1.18 -4.50
N LEU A 20 -8.13 0.46 -3.70
CA LEU A 20 -6.70 0.72 -3.53
C LEU A 20 -5.93 0.41 -4.81
N ILE A 21 -6.33 -0.66 -5.50
CA ILE A 21 -5.72 -1.11 -6.75
C ILE A 21 -5.96 -0.07 -7.85
N TYR A 22 -7.20 0.40 -7.99
CA TYR A 22 -7.55 1.45 -8.95
C TYR A 22 -6.86 2.78 -8.64
N ALA A 23 -6.88 3.21 -7.37
CA ALA A 23 -6.17 4.42 -6.95
C ALA A 23 -4.66 4.33 -7.23
N GLY A 24 -4.04 3.19 -6.90
CA GLY A 24 -2.62 2.95 -7.18
C GLY A 24 -2.29 2.99 -8.67
N ASN A 25 -3.16 2.46 -9.53
CA ASN A 25 -3.01 2.55 -10.98
C ASN A 25 -3.07 3.99 -11.50
N LEU A 26 -4.02 4.78 -11.00
CA LEU A 26 -4.12 6.19 -11.38
C LEU A 26 -2.89 6.99 -10.96
N ILE A 27 -2.38 6.75 -9.74
CA ILE A 27 -1.14 7.34 -9.24
C ILE A 27 0.04 6.91 -10.11
N ALA A 28 0.18 5.62 -10.42
CA ALA A 28 1.28 5.11 -11.22
C ALA A 28 1.32 5.72 -12.62
N LYS A 29 0.16 5.86 -13.27
CA LYS A 29 0.05 6.52 -14.58
C LYS A 29 0.58 7.95 -14.55
N ARG A 30 0.27 8.71 -13.50
CA ARG A 30 0.75 10.10 -13.34
C ARG A 30 2.25 10.18 -13.11
N GLU A 31 2.80 9.22 -12.38
CA GLU A 31 4.23 9.15 -12.03
C GLU A 31 5.08 8.46 -13.11
N GLY A 32 4.47 8.02 -14.23
CA GLY A 32 5.16 7.22 -15.25
C GLY A 32 5.71 5.90 -14.71
N ALA A 33 5.07 5.33 -13.69
CA ALA A 33 5.50 4.15 -12.96
C ALA A 33 4.65 2.92 -13.29
N SER A 34 5.17 1.74 -12.92
CA SER A 34 4.41 0.47 -12.97
C SER A 34 3.73 0.20 -11.62
N VAL A 35 2.69 -0.65 -11.62
CA VAL A 35 1.97 -1.05 -10.41
C VAL A 35 2.40 -2.45 -9.98
N ARG A 36 2.63 -2.63 -8.69
CA ARG A 36 2.72 -3.95 -8.04
C ARG A 36 1.78 -3.99 -6.86
N ILE A 37 1.20 -5.16 -6.62
CA ILE A 37 0.31 -5.38 -5.49
C ILE A 37 0.97 -6.35 -4.52
N LEU A 38 0.92 -6.02 -3.24
CA LEU A 38 1.42 -6.86 -2.16
C LEU A 38 0.32 -7.04 -1.12
N SER A 39 -0.01 -8.29 -0.83
CA SER A 39 -0.86 -8.64 0.30
C SER A 39 -0.05 -9.38 1.34
N VAL A 40 -0.04 -8.87 2.58
CA VAL A 40 0.67 -9.49 3.70
C VAL A 40 -0.32 -10.04 4.71
N PHE A 41 -0.27 -11.35 4.92
CA PHE A 41 -1.12 -12.11 5.80
C PHE A 41 -0.37 -12.51 7.06
N PRO A 42 -1.01 -12.55 8.24
CA PRO A 42 -0.44 -13.25 9.39
C PRO A 42 -0.09 -14.69 9.04
N LYS A 43 1.02 -15.21 9.58
CA LYS A 43 1.49 -16.57 9.23
C LYS A 43 0.43 -17.64 9.48
N ARG A 44 -0.36 -17.49 10.55
CA ARG A 44 -1.46 -18.40 10.90
C ARG A 44 -2.50 -18.59 9.79
N GLN A 45 -2.65 -17.63 8.87
CA GLN A 45 -3.61 -17.70 7.77
C GLN A 45 -3.07 -18.43 6.53
N CYS A 46 -1.83 -18.92 6.54
CA CYS A 46 -1.27 -19.68 5.42
C CYS A 46 -2.03 -20.98 5.13
N TYR A 47 -2.69 -21.56 6.14
CA TYR A 47 -3.41 -22.83 6.01
C TYR A 47 -4.82 -22.68 5.43
N ASN A 48 -5.44 -21.49 5.53
CA ASN A 48 -6.79 -21.26 5.02
C ASN A 48 -7.00 -19.78 4.64
N PRO A 49 -6.32 -19.29 3.58
CA PRO A 49 -6.53 -17.93 3.13
C PRO A 49 -7.94 -17.77 2.53
N ASP A 50 -8.51 -16.57 2.59
CA ASP A 50 -9.75 -16.25 1.87
C ASP A 50 -9.51 -16.26 0.36
N LYS A 51 -9.71 -17.44 -0.25
CA LYS A 51 -9.50 -17.68 -1.68
C LYS A 51 -10.38 -16.79 -2.54
N LYS A 52 -11.62 -16.50 -2.13
CA LYS A 52 -12.55 -15.69 -2.93
C LYS A 52 -12.06 -14.26 -3.03
N ALA A 53 -11.66 -13.67 -1.91
CA ALA A 53 -11.12 -12.32 -1.91
C ALA A 53 -9.79 -12.22 -2.69
N LEU A 54 -8.90 -13.20 -2.51
CA LEU A 54 -7.63 -13.25 -3.24
C LEU A 54 -7.81 -13.41 -4.75
N ASP A 55 -8.68 -14.32 -5.19
CA ASP A 55 -8.97 -14.54 -6.61
C ASP A 55 -9.57 -13.29 -7.25
N PHE A 56 -10.47 -12.61 -6.54
CA PHE A 56 -11.03 -11.36 -7.00
C PHE A 56 -9.97 -10.27 -7.15
N LEU A 57 -9.17 -10.02 -6.12
CA LEU A 57 -8.12 -8.99 -6.16
C LEU A 57 -7.03 -9.30 -7.19
N ASN A 58 -6.70 -10.59 -7.40
CA ASN A 58 -5.80 -11.02 -8.47
C ASN A 58 -6.35 -10.67 -9.86
N ARG A 59 -7.66 -10.86 -10.09
CA ARG A 59 -8.30 -10.46 -11.37
C ARG A 59 -8.26 -8.96 -11.56
N VAL A 60 -8.63 -8.18 -10.55
CA VAL A 60 -8.55 -6.71 -10.59
C VAL A 60 -7.11 -6.24 -10.87
N ALA A 61 -6.10 -6.91 -10.31
CA ALA A 61 -4.69 -6.65 -10.61
C ALA A 61 -4.37 -6.93 -12.09
N ALA A 62 -4.80 -8.07 -12.60
CA ALA A 62 -4.57 -8.47 -13.99
C ALA A 62 -5.23 -7.50 -14.98
N ASP A 63 -6.44 -7.00 -14.69
CA ASP A 63 -7.17 -6.05 -15.53
C ASP A 63 -6.42 -4.73 -15.72
N ILE A 64 -5.56 -4.36 -14.77
CA ILE A 64 -4.68 -3.19 -14.86
C ILE A 64 -3.24 -3.53 -15.28
N ASN A 65 -2.98 -4.77 -15.73
CA ASN A 65 -1.65 -5.30 -16.07
C ASN A 65 -0.64 -5.25 -14.90
N ALA A 66 -1.12 -5.42 -13.66
CA ALA A 66 -0.30 -5.50 -12.46
C ALA A 66 -0.18 -6.96 -11.98
N ALA A 67 0.96 -7.30 -11.38
CA ALA A 67 1.10 -8.58 -10.68
C ALA A 67 0.85 -8.37 -9.18
N MET A 68 0.22 -9.38 -8.57
CA MET A 68 0.00 -9.44 -7.14
C MET A 68 0.89 -10.52 -6.50
N THR A 69 1.52 -10.16 -5.39
CA THR A 69 2.32 -11.06 -4.55
C THR A 69 1.61 -11.24 -3.21
N VAL A 70 1.52 -12.48 -2.73
CA VAL A 70 0.98 -12.82 -1.42
C VAL A 70 2.11 -13.29 -0.53
N CYS A 71 2.27 -12.64 0.62
CA CYS A 71 3.28 -12.97 1.63
C CYS A 71 2.61 -13.34 2.95
N PHE A 72 3.18 -14.31 3.66
CA PHE A 72 2.74 -14.70 5.00
C PHE A 72 3.80 -14.28 6.02
N SER A 73 3.48 -13.29 6.85
CA SER A 73 4.38 -12.69 7.83
C SER A 73 3.59 -12.11 9.00
N ASP A 74 4.11 -12.28 10.21
CA ASP A 74 3.61 -11.58 11.40
C ASP A 74 4.27 -10.21 11.58
N GLU A 75 5.17 -9.83 10.67
CA GLU A 75 5.88 -8.54 10.63
C GLU A 75 5.56 -7.78 9.32
N PRO A 76 4.31 -7.29 9.15
CA PRO A 76 3.85 -6.77 7.86
C PRO A 76 4.64 -5.55 7.37
N VAL A 77 5.05 -4.66 8.27
CA VAL A 77 5.87 -3.50 7.90
C VAL A 77 7.21 -3.93 7.33
N LYS A 78 7.92 -4.85 8.00
CA LYS A 78 9.21 -5.37 7.51
C LYS A 78 9.07 -6.03 6.15
N SER A 79 8.01 -6.81 5.93
CA SER A 79 7.75 -7.46 4.64
C SER A 79 7.53 -6.44 3.52
N VAL A 80 6.76 -5.37 3.78
CA VAL A 80 6.56 -4.29 2.79
C VAL A 80 7.87 -3.56 2.50
N LEU A 81 8.67 -3.24 3.52
CA LEU A 81 9.95 -2.54 3.36
C LEU A 81 10.97 -3.36 2.55
N GLN A 82 11.07 -4.66 2.85
CA GLN A 82 11.94 -5.57 2.10
C GLN A 82 11.52 -5.64 0.63
N TYR A 83 10.22 -5.88 0.37
CA TYR A 83 9.70 -5.92 -0.99
C TYR A 83 9.94 -4.59 -1.73
N ALA A 84 9.75 -3.45 -1.04
CA ALA A 84 9.95 -2.13 -1.61
C ALA A 84 11.40 -1.89 -2.07
N ALA A 85 12.39 -2.30 -1.26
CA ALA A 85 13.81 -2.18 -1.57
C ALA A 85 14.21 -3.02 -2.79
N GLU A 86 13.69 -4.25 -2.89
CA GLU A 86 13.96 -5.17 -3.99
C GLU A 86 13.36 -4.68 -5.32
N GLN A 87 12.14 -4.13 -5.28
CA GLN A 87 11.37 -3.82 -6.50
C GLN A 87 11.54 -2.39 -7.03
N GLY A 88 12.29 -1.52 -6.36
CA GLY A 88 12.45 -0.12 -6.81
C GLY A 88 11.16 0.70 -6.61
N VAL A 89 10.49 0.47 -5.48
CA VAL A 89 9.29 1.21 -5.11
C VAL A 89 9.62 2.66 -4.82
N ILE A 90 8.81 3.58 -5.35
CA ILE A 90 8.93 5.03 -5.16
C ILE A 90 7.78 5.62 -4.35
N LYS A 91 6.69 4.86 -4.18
CA LYS A 91 5.49 5.27 -3.46
C LYS A 91 4.70 4.04 -3.02
N VAL A 92 4.20 4.07 -1.79
CA VAL A 92 3.31 3.03 -1.25
C VAL A 92 1.89 3.56 -1.16
N VAL A 93 0.91 2.74 -1.51
CA VAL A 93 -0.53 3.01 -1.40
C VAL A 93 -1.15 2.00 -0.45
N THR A 94 -1.98 2.44 0.49
CA THR A 94 -2.63 1.58 1.49
C THR A 94 -4.00 2.12 1.88
N GLY A 95 -4.84 1.30 2.52
CA GLY A 95 -6.05 1.77 3.20
C GLY A 95 -5.76 2.43 4.54
N PHE A 96 -6.79 3.04 5.14
CA PHE A 96 -6.74 3.47 6.53
C PHE A 96 -6.81 2.27 7.49
N PRO A 97 -6.14 2.35 8.65
CA PRO A 97 -6.37 1.44 9.76
C PRO A 97 -7.86 1.37 10.11
N ARG A 98 -8.46 0.16 10.05
CA ARG A 98 -9.90 -0.02 10.38
C ARG A 98 -10.19 -0.12 11.88
N SER A 99 -9.16 -0.30 12.71
CA SER A 99 -9.30 -0.39 14.17
C SER A 99 -8.31 0.55 14.85
N GLU A 100 -8.72 1.11 15.99
CA GLU A 100 -7.78 1.73 16.92
C GLU A 100 -6.71 0.70 17.31
N GLY A 101 -5.43 1.08 17.20
CA GLY A 101 -4.28 0.21 17.50
C GLY A 101 -3.58 -0.44 16.31
N SER A 102 -4.08 -0.33 15.07
CA SER A 102 -3.29 -0.77 13.90
C SER A 102 -2.15 0.23 13.66
N SER A 103 -0.95 -0.14 14.12
CA SER A 103 0.25 0.68 14.07
C SER A 103 0.93 0.73 12.70
N PHE A 104 0.44 0.02 11.68
CA PHE A 104 1.11 -0.12 10.37
C PHE A 104 1.58 1.22 9.79
N ILE A 105 0.71 2.23 9.73
CA ILE A 105 1.05 3.55 9.17
C ILE A 105 2.16 4.24 9.97
N THR A 106 2.05 4.20 11.30
CA THR A 106 3.02 4.81 12.22
C THR A 106 4.36 4.08 12.16
N ASP A 107 4.34 2.76 12.23
CA ASP A 107 5.53 1.91 12.21
C ASP A 107 6.24 1.99 10.86
N PHE A 108 5.49 2.00 9.75
CA PHE A 108 6.03 2.20 8.41
C PHE A 108 6.71 3.56 8.30
N HIS A 109 6.04 4.62 8.73
CA HIS A 109 6.62 5.96 8.68
C HIS A 109 7.87 6.09 9.55
N ASN A 110 7.88 5.49 10.74
CA ASN A 110 9.04 5.52 11.63
C ASN A 110 10.24 4.78 11.05
N GLN A 111 10.01 3.64 10.38
CA GLN A 111 11.09 2.84 9.79
C GLN A 111 11.55 3.39 8.43
N MET A 112 10.67 4.04 7.68
CA MET A 112 11.00 4.57 6.35
C MET A 112 10.37 5.96 6.12
N PRO A 113 10.82 6.98 6.86
CA PRO A 113 10.22 8.33 6.78
C PRO A 113 10.44 8.99 5.41
N GLY A 114 11.41 8.49 4.63
CA GLY A 114 11.73 8.96 3.28
C GLY A 114 10.81 8.43 2.17
N MET A 115 10.01 7.39 2.42
CA MET A 115 9.13 6.79 1.41
C MET A 115 7.76 7.49 1.42
N PRO A 116 7.32 8.08 0.29
CA PRO A 116 5.97 8.62 0.17
C PRO A 116 4.91 7.53 0.41
N LEU A 117 4.00 7.81 1.33
CA LEU A 117 2.88 6.93 1.65
C LEU A 117 1.56 7.62 1.29
N CYS A 118 0.75 6.97 0.49
CA CYS A 118 -0.59 7.40 0.14
C CYS A 118 -1.61 6.50 0.84
N MET A 119 -2.55 7.11 1.55
CA MET A 119 -3.66 6.45 2.23
C MET A 119 -4.94 6.76 1.47
N VAL A 120 -5.74 5.75 1.20
CA VAL A 120 -7.02 5.91 0.51
C VAL A 120 -8.14 5.49 1.45
N ASP A 121 -9.15 6.34 1.64
CA ASP A 121 -10.31 6.04 2.48
C ASP A 121 -11.39 5.25 1.72
N ASP A 122 -12.48 4.93 2.42
CA ASP A 122 -13.56 4.10 1.87
C ASP A 122 -14.35 4.83 0.76
N ASP A 123 -14.26 6.16 0.67
CA ASP A 123 -14.83 6.98 -0.40
C ASP A 123 -13.86 7.17 -1.59
N SER A 124 -12.74 6.42 -1.62
CA SER A 124 -11.68 6.50 -2.62
C SER A 124 -10.90 7.82 -2.62
N THR A 125 -11.02 8.64 -1.58
CA THR A 125 -10.25 9.87 -1.43
C THR A 125 -8.81 9.53 -1.05
N ALA A 126 -7.84 10.09 -1.78
CA ALA A 126 -6.42 9.85 -1.55
C ALA A 126 -5.75 10.98 -0.77
N TYR A 127 -5.06 10.58 0.30
CA TYR A 127 -4.27 11.43 1.19
C TYR A 127 -2.80 11.02 1.12
N GLN A 128 -1.86 11.95 1.16
CA GLN A 128 -0.43 11.63 1.18
C GLN A 128 0.24 12.10 2.46
N ILE A 129 1.04 11.21 3.03
CA ILE A 129 2.06 11.54 4.00
C ILE A 129 3.35 11.71 3.20
N SER A 130 3.73 12.97 3.02
CA SER A 130 5.02 13.30 2.38
C SER A 130 6.16 13.14 3.39
N PRO A 131 7.35 12.71 2.94
CA PRO A 131 8.53 12.62 3.80
C PRO A 131 8.77 13.91 4.56
N ALA A 132 8.84 13.83 5.89
CA ALA A 132 9.27 14.96 6.69
C ALA A 132 10.76 15.18 6.43
N ARG A 133 11.16 16.34 5.91
CA ARG A 133 12.56 16.77 6.02
C ARG A 133 12.85 16.95 7.52
N GLY A 134 13.48 15.95 8.14
CA GLY A 134 14.15 16.06 9.44
C GLY A 134 13.29 16.18 10.70
N THR A 135 12.06 15.65 10.77
CA THR A 135 11.29 15.64 12.04
C THR A 135 10.52 14.35 12.30
N THR A 136 10.71 13.77 13.49
CA THR A 136 9.93 12.63 14.01
C THR A 136 8.45 13.00 14.15
N LEU A 137 7.55 12.24 13.52
CA LEU A 137 6.11 12.54 13.53
C LEU A 137 5.44 12.12 14.84
N LYS A 138 4.86 13.09 15.57
CA LYS A 138 4.02 12.81 16.75
C LYS A 138 2.61 12.31 16.40
N ASN A 139 2.13 12.48 15.16
CA ASN A 139 0.82 11.98 14.74
C ASN A 139 0.63 11.99 13.19
N PRO A 140 0.97 10.90 12.46
CA PRO A 140 0.93 10.87 11.00
C PRO A 140 -0.48 11.02 10.38
N GLN A 141 -1.52 10.53 11.07
CA GLN A 141 -2.90 10.59 10.59
C GLN A 141 -3.43 12.03 10.46
N LYS A 142 -2.97 12.97 11.30
CA LYS A 142 -3.39 14.39 11.27
C LYS A 142 -2.70 15.25 10.19
N ARG A 143 -1.69 14.73 9.49
CA ARG A 143 -0.91 15.46 8.46
C ARG A 143 -1.34 15.17 7.02
N ALA A 144 -2.27 14.25 6.83
CA ALA A 144 -3.08 14.11 5.62
C ALA A 144 -3.98 15.35 5.42
N ARG A 145 -3.40 16.55 5.26
CA ARG A 145 -4.12 17.83 5.40
C ARG A 145 -4.71 18.40 4.12
N SER A 146 -4.62 17.70 3.00
CA SER A 146 -5.40 18.03 1.81
C SER A 146 -5.60 16.76 0.97
N PRO A 147 -6.81 16.52 0.44
CA PRO A 147 -7.00 15.56 -0.64
C PRO A 147 -6.02 15.91 -1.76
N ILE A 148 -5.27 14.92 -2.22
CA ILE A 148 -4.44 15.10 -3.43
C ILE A 148 -5.24 14.66 -4.66
N LEU A 149 -6.35 13.94 -4.44
CA LEU A 149 -7.23 13.50 -5.50
C LEU A 149 -8.61 13.08 -4.99
N ASP A 150 -9.65 13.54 -5.70
CA ASP A 150 -10.95 12.86 -5.78
C ASP A 150 -10.80 11.78 -6.88
N ILE A 151 -10.88 10.50 -6.53
CA ILE A 151 -10.64 9.34 -7.42
C ILE A 151 -11.96 8.67 -7.78
#